data_AF-X1UJR4-F1
#
_entry.id   AF-X1UJR4-F1
#
_cell.length_a   1.000
_cell.length_b   1.000
_cell.length_c   1.000
_cell.angle_alpha   90.00
_cell.angle_beta   90.00
_cell.angle_gamma   90.00
#
_symmetry.space_group_name_H-M   'P 1'
#
loop_
_entity.id
_entity.type
_entity.pdbx_description
1 polymer ?
#
loop_
_entity_poly.entity_id
_entity_poly.type
_entity_poly.pdbx_seq_one_letter_code
_entity_poly.pdbx_strand_id
1 'polypeptide(L)'
;DNFGAEVKAGTIVDITSVMDTKEKMLCCHESQRNWLLKHHGIDDYVISMKKLGEKRGREINSGFAEGFRQHLGHAYPQDNILKAELSELVHIVQGE
;
A
#
# COMPACT_ATOMS: atom_id res chain seq x y z
N ASP A 1 7.02 -5.98 11.29
CA ASP A 1 8.42 -6.40 11.12
C ASP A 1 8.46 -7.90 11.39
N ASN A 2 9.65 -8.50 11.49
CA ASN A 2 9.78 -9.95 11.73
C ASN A 2 9.28 -10.38 13.12
N PHE A 3 8.98 -9.44 14.01
CA PHE A 3 8.45 -9.68 15.36
C PHE A 3 6.94 -9.39 15.46
N GLY A 4 6.28 -9.10 14.33
CA GLY A 4 4.86 -8.80 14.28
C GLY A 4 4.50 -7.35 14.65
N ALA A 5 5.49 -6.48 14.90
CA ALA A 5 5.22 -5.06 15.13
C ALA A 5 4.81 -4.37 13.82
N GLU A 6 4.01 -3.32 13.90
CA GLU A 6 3.63 -2.58 12.70
C GLU A 6 4.84 -1.88 12.06
N VAL A 7 4.97 -2.04 10.74
CA VAL A 7 5.97 -1.28 9.98
C VAL A 7 5.41 0.12 9.72
N LYS A 8 5.99 1.12 10.39
CA LYS A 8 5.67 2.54 10.17
C LYS A 8 6.09 2.96 8.76
N ALA A 9 5.18 3.60 8.03
CA ALA A 9 5.47 4.24 6.75
C ALA A 9 6.03 5.65 6.99
N GLY A 10 7.05 6.04 6.24
CA GLY A 10 7.55 7.43 6.24
C GLY A 10 6.83 8.30 5.19
N THR A 11 6.16 7.66 4.24
CA THR A 11 5.39 8.31 3.18
C THR A 11 4.13 7.52 2.92
N ILE A 12 3.00 8.20 2.83
CA ILE A 12 1.70 7.60 2.52
C ILE A 12 1.19 8.25 1.24
N VAL A 13 0.72 7.43 0.29
CA VAL A 13 0.18 7.88 -0.99
C VAL A 13 -1.30 7.53 -1.04
N ASP A 14 -2.17 8.53 -1.27
CA ASP A 14 -3.58 8.30 -1.54
C ASP A 14 -3.75 7.58 -2.89
N ILE A 15 -4.37 6.40 -2.84
CA ILE A 15 -4.64 5.57 -4.01
C ILE A 15 -6.14 5.37 -4.22
N THR A 16 -6.99 6.16 -3.56
CA THR A 16 -8.45 5.99 -3.57
C THR A 16 -9.01 6.00 -4.99
N SER A 17 -8.55 6.93 -5.84
CA SER A 17 -9.02 7.08 -7.22
C SER A 17 -8.60 5.92 -8.15
N VAL A 18 -7.60 5.12 -7.76
CA VAL A 18 -7.02 4.05 -8.59
C VAL A 18 -7.20 2.66 -7.98
N MET A 19 -7.97 2.52 -6.90
CA MET A 19 -8.18 1.24 -6.21
C MET A 19 -8.80 0.18 -7.13
N ASP A 20 -9.78 0.56 -7.96
CA ASP A 20 -10.42 -0.36 -8.92
C ASP A 20 -9.41 -0.92 -9.94
N THR A 21 -8.48 -0.08 -10.39
CA THR A 21 -7.41 -0.50 -11.30
C THR A 21 -6.47 -1.47 -10.60
N LYS A 22 -6.07 -1.17 -9.36
CA LYS A 22 -5.21 -2.03 -8.54
C LYS A 22 -5.85 -3.39 -8.28
N GLU A 23 -7.14 -3.43 -7.97
CA GLU A 23 -7.89 -4.68 -7.78
C GLU A 23 -7.89 -5.53 -9.04
N LYS A 24 -8.15 -4.92 -10.22
CA LYS A 24 -8.08 -5.62 -11.51
C LYS A 24 -6.69 -6.18 -11.78
N MET A 25 -5.64 -5.41 -11.50
CA MET A 25 -4.26 -5.86 -11.65
C MET A 25 -3.95 -7.06 -10.74
N LEU A 26 -4.37 -7.02 -9.47
CA LEU A 26 -4.21 -8.14 -8.55
C LEU A 26 -4.97 -9.38 -9.04
N CYS A 27 -6.16 -9.17 -9.62
CA CYS A 27 -6.98 -10.26 -10.15
C CYS A 27 -6.33 -11.03 -11.30
N CYS A 28 -5.43 -10.41 -12.07
CA CYS A 28 -4.72 -11.06 -13.19
C CYS A 28 -3.77 -12.19 -12.75
N HIS A 29 -3.39 -12.27 -11.48
CA HIS A 29 -2.48 -13.30 -10.95
C HIS A 29 -3.23 -14.61 -10.61
N GLU A 30 -3.84 -15.23 -11.63
CA GLU A 30 -4.73 -16.39 -11.47
C GLU A 30 -4.08 -17.58 -10.75
N SER A 31 -2.80 -17.88 -11.03
CA SER A 31 -2.09 -19.00 -10.40
C SER A 31 -1.91 -18.82 -8.88
N GLN A 32 -1.80 -17.57 -8.42
CA GLN A 32 -1.67 -17.23 -7.00
C GLN A 32 -3.05 -17.17 -6.33
N ARG A 33 -4.10 -16.73 -7.05
CA ARG A 33 -5.48 -16.62 -6.53
C ARG A 33 -6.23 -17.95 -6.50
N ASN A 34 -6.03 -18.83 -7.49
CA ASN A 34 -6.80 -20.06 -7.64
C ASN A 34 -6.59 -21.08 -6.52
N TRP A 35 -5.44 -21.05 -5.83
CA TRP A 35 -5.19 -21.95 -4.70
C TRP A 35 -6.04 -21.58 -3.47
N LEU A 36 -6.25 -20.29 -3.22
CA LEU A 36 -7.06 -19.78 -2.09
C LEU A 36 -8.56 -19.80 -2.37
N LEU A 37 -8.97 -19.47 -3.61
CA LEU A 37 -10.37 -19.56 -4.03
C LEU A 37 -10.93 -20.98 -3.90
N LYS A 38 -10.13 -22.01 -4.20
CA LYS A 38 -10.55 -23.43 -4.08
C LYS A 38 -10.78 -23.90 -2.64
N HIS A 39 -10.10 -23.31 -1.65
CA HIS A 39 -10.21 -23.75 -0.26
C HIS A 39 -11.23 -22.96 0.56
N HIS A 40 -11.46 -21.67 0.26
CA HIS A 40 -12.29 -20.80 1.10
C HIS A 40 -13.47 -20.13 0.37
N GLY A 41 -13.58 -20.25 -0.96
CA GLY A 41 -14.67 -19.65 -1.74
C GLY A 41 -14.70 -18.11 -1.73
N ILE A 42 -13.68 -17.48 -1.13
CA ILE A 42 -13.51 -16.04 -0.98
C ILE A 42 -12.13 -15.68 -1.56
N ASP A 43 -12.07 -14.56 -2.29
CA ASP A 43 -10.79 -14.01 -2.70
C ASP A 43 -10.15 -13.20 -1.56
N ASP A 44 -9.55 -13.93 -0.62
CA ASP A 44 -8.90 -13.36 0.56
C ASP A 44 -7.80 -12.35 0.21
N TYR A 45 -7.23 -12.40 -1.00
CA TYR A 45 -6.20 -11.46 -1.44
C TYR A 45 -6.75 -10.06 -1.66
N VAL A 46 -7.83 -9.93 -2.43
CA VAL A 46 -8.44 -8.61 -2.72
C VAL A 46 -9.00 -8.00 -1.43
N ILE A 47 -9.64 -8.82 -0.58
CA ILE A 47 -10.16 -8.35 0.71
C ILE A 47 -9.01 -7.88 1.62
N SER A 48 -7.94 -8.67 1.73
CA SER A 48 -6.79 -8.30 2.55
C SER A 48 -6.10 -7.04 2.03
N MET A 49 -5.92 -6.93 0.71
CA MET A 49 -5.37 -5.74 0.06
C MET A 49 -6.21 -4.50 0.36
N LYS A 50 -7.54 -4.57 0.23
CA LYS A 50 -8.45 -3.47 0.54
C LYS A 50 -8.39 -3.09 2.01
N LYS A 51 -8.46 -4.05 2.94
CA LYS A 51 -8.35 -3.80 4.39
C LYS A 51 -7.05 -3.11 4.78
N LEU A 52 -5.92 -3.53 4.21
CA LEU A 52 -4.62 -2.90 4.43
C LEU A 52 -4.60 -1.47 3.85
N GLY A 53 -5.16 -1.28 2.66
CA GLY A 53 -5.31 0.04 2.03
C GLY A 53 -6.17 1.00 2.85
N GLU A 54 -7.31 0.54 3.35
CA GLU A 54 -8.20 1.33 4.23
C GLU A 54 -7.52 1.68 5.54
N LYS A 55 -6.79 0.73 6.14
CA LYS A 55 -6.04 0.99 7.38
C LYS A 55 -5.09 2.16 7.18
N ARG A 56 -4.36 2.17 6.07
CA ARG A 56 -3.42 3.24 5.76
C ARG A 56 -4.13 4.54 5.35
N GLY A 57 -5.23 4.46 4.60
CA GLY A 57 -6.01 5.63 4.19
C GLY A 57 -6.55 6.44 5.36
N ARG A 58 -6.97 5.75 6.43
CA ARG A 58 -7.39 6.39 7.69
C ARG A 58 -6.32 7.28 8.32
N GLU A 59 -5.03 6.99 8.12
CA GLU A 59 -3.93 7.82 8.66
C GLU A 59 -3.84 9.19 7.97
N ILE A 60 -4.39 9.34 6.77
CA ILE A 60 -4.37 10.58 5.98
C ILE A 60 -5.77 11.10 5.61
N ASN A 61 -6.82 10.55 6.23
CA ASN A 61 -8.23 10.84 5.94
C ASN A 61 -8.65 10.57 4.48
N SER A 62 -8.07 9.52 3.86
CA SER A 62 -8.48 9.04 2.54
C SER A 62 -9.18 7.68 2.61
N GLY A 63 -9.83 7.27 1.51
CA GLY A 63 -10.50 5.97 1.43
C GLY A 63 -9.49 4.81 1.43
N PHE A 64 -8.44 4.93 0.62
CA PHE A 64 -7.37 3.95 0.53
C PHE A 64 -6.02 4.62 0.36
N ALA A 65 -4.98 4.06 0.98
CA ALA A 65 -3.62 4.53 0.78
C ALA A 65 -2.60 3.39 0.80
N GLU A 66 -1.40 3.66 0.27
CA GLU A 66 -0.23 2.79 0.37
C GLU A 66 0.89 3.48 1.14
N GLY A 67 1.57 2.69 1.98
CA GLY A 67 2.69 3.17 2.78
C GLY A 67 4.03 2.77 2.16
N PHE A 68 4.94 3.73 2.05
CA PHE A 68 6.29 3.56 1.53
C PHE A 68 7.34 3.95 2.58
N ARG A 69 8.51 3.33 2.48
CA ARG A 69 9.69 3.66 3.28
C ARG A 69 10.90 3.76 2.37
N GLN A 70 11.47 4.95 2.27
CA GLN A 70 12.68 5.19 1.50
C GLN A 70 13.90 4.60 2.23
N HIS A 71 14.80 3.98 1.48
CA HIS A 71 16.09 3.56 2.01
C HIS A 71 17.08 4.71 1.91
N LEU A 72 17.51 5.24 3.05
CA LEU A 72 18.32 6.46 3.14
C LEU A 72 19.82 6.17 3.39
N GLY A 73 20.31 4.99 2.99
CA GLY A 73 21.73 4.68 3.06
C GLY A 73 22.57 5.67 2.23
N HIS A 74 23.84 5.89 2.62
CA HIS A 74 24.70 6.93 2.02
C HIS A 74 24.79 6.90 0.49
N ALA A 75 24.72 5.71 -0.11
CA ALA A 75 24.79 5.52 -1.56
C ALA A 75 23.44 5.71 -2.29
N TYR A 76 22.35 6.03 -1.60
CA TYR A 76 21.00 6.09 -2.16
C TYR A 76 20.46 7.52 -2.23
N PRO A 77 19.55 7.80 -3.19
CA PRO A 77 18.88 9.10 -3.31
C PRO A 77 18.15 9.47 -2.02
N GLN A 78 18.23 10.76 -1.66
CA GLN A 78 17.64 11.33 -0.44
C GLN A 78 16.39 12.17 -0.74
N ASP A 79 16.17 12.48 -2.01
CA ASP A 79 14.99 13.17 -2.51
C ASP A 79 13.78 12.24 -2.53
N ASN A 80 12.60 12.80 -2.23
CA ASN A 80 11.34 12.08 -2.27
C ASN A 80 10.70 12.22 -3.66
N ILE A 81 11.10 11.35 -4.58
CA ILE A 81 10.58 11.35 -5.95
C ILE A 81 9.05 11.17 -6.00
N LEU A 82 8.46 10.43 -5.05
CA LEU A 82 7.02 10.25 -5.01
C LEU A 82 6.33 11.60 -4.77
N LYS A 83 6.84 12.42 -3.85
CA LYS A 83 6.27 13.76 -3.60
C LYS A 83 6.42 14.67 -4.82
N ALA A 84 7.53 14.59 -5.54
CA ALA A 84 7.75 15.38 -6.75
C ALA A 84 6.76 15.00 -7.87
N GLU A 85 6.56 13.70 -8.10
CA GLU A 85 5.73 13.22 -9.22
C GLU A 85 4.22 13.21 -8.92
N LEU A 86 3.83 12.92 -7.67
CA LEU A 86 2.43 12.70 -7.29
C LEU A 86 1.83 13.85 -6.46
N SER A 87 2.64 14.85 -6.12
CA SER A 87 2.20 16.12 -5.52
C SER A 87 1.29 15.93 -4.29
N GLU A 88 0.04 16.39 -4.36
CA GLU A 88 -0.93 16.40 -3.25
C GLU A 88 -1.37 15.01 -2.79
N LEU A 89 -1.18 13.98 -3.61
CA LEU A 89 -1.50 12.60 -3.22
C LEU A 89 -0.53 12.06 -2.17
N VAL A 90 0.60 12.75 -1.93
CA VAL A 90 1.68 12.27 -1.06
C VAL A 90 1.72 13.01 0.26
N HIS A 91 1.58 12.25 1.34
CA HIS A 91 1.61 12.69 2.72
C HIS A 91 2.88 12.15 3.39
N ILE A 92 3.73 13.05 3.87
CA ILE A 92 4.92 12.67 4.63
C ILE A 92 4.51 12.52 6.09
N VAL A 93 4.74 11.35 6.66
CA VAL A 93 4.41 11.06 8.05
C VAL A 93 5.70 11.10 8.84
N GLN A 94 5.84 12.09 9.72
CA GLN A 94 6.98 12.13 10.64
C GLN A 94 6.81 11.00 11.64
N GLY A 95 7.76 10.07 11.67
CA GLY A 95 7.88 9.15 12.79
C GLY A 95 8.39 9.94 13.99
N GLU A 96 7.64 9.93 15.09
CA GLU A 96 8.21 10.18 16.42
C GLU A 96 9.44 9.30 16.66
#